data_AF-A0A8H7XYC2-F1
#
_entry.id   AF-A0A8H7XYC2-F1
#
_cell.length_a   1.000
_cell.length_b   1.000
_cell.length_c   1.000
_cell.angle_alpha   90.00
_cell.angle_beta   90.00
_cell.angle_gamma   90.00
#
_symmetry.space_group_name_H-M   'P 1'
#
loop_
_entity.id
_entity.type
_entity.pdbx_description
1 polymer ?
#
loop_
_entity_poly.entity_id
_entity_poly.type
_entity_poly.pdbx_seq_one_letter_code
_entity_poly.pdbx_strand_id
1 'polypeptide(L)'
;MKSDETLNNNTLATIGMALADAETKLKKWVQYYKSIIGSTVVHALKLQMTPEACLTHLLSFTLIPKFTAANPPIRDKDIWTAFRVDNIQVLSFADCIAEKPQLKVKFDEIASRTKNARKENFNAIGFGIVLIEIPCIYTTRFVPYGIPEDLERWDPQWQAKLKMVIERGIAI
;
A
#
# COMPACT_ATOMS: atom_id res chain seq x y z
N MET A 1 0.64 -28.67 29.40
CA MET A 1 -0.25 -27.76 28.68
C MET A 1 -0.63 -26.64 29.63
N LYS A 2 0.05 -25.49 29.53
CA LYS A 2 -0.40 -24.24 30.15
C LYS A 2 -0.77 -23.30 29.01
N SER A 3 -2.06 -23.04 28.91
CA SER A 3 -2.67 -22.07 28.04
C SER A 3 -2.44 -20.70 28.68
N ASP A 4 -1.26 -20.12 28.46
CA ASP A 4 -1.02 -18.72 28.78
C ASP A 4 -1.45 -17.90 27.56
N GLU A 5 -2.64 -17.32 27.69
CA GLU A 5 -3.15 -16.24 26.87
C GLU A 5 -2.16 -15.06 26.88
N THR A 6 -1.16 -15.11 26.01
CA THR A 6 -0.58 -13.89 25.46
C THR A 6 -1.63 -13.27 24.54
N LEU A 7 -2.62 -12.62 25.16
CA LEU A 7 -3.40 -11.57 24.51
C LEU A 7 -2.37 -10.52 24.05
N ASN A 8 -2.04 -10.58 22.76
CA ASN A 8 -1.05 -9.71 22.15
C ASN A 8 -1.47 -8.24 22.38
N ASN A 9 -0.71 -7.55 23.23
CA ASN A 9 -0.72 -6.09 23.41
C ASN A 9 -0.46 -5.29 22.12
N ASN A 10 -0.32 -5.95 20.96
CA ASN A 10 -0.21 -5.33 19.64
C ASN A 10 -1.56 -5.01 18.98
N THR A 11 -2.70 -5.34 19.62
CA THR A 11 -4.06 -5.05 19.14
C THR A 11 -4.77 -3.99 19.99
N LEU A 12 -4.02 -3.09 20.64
CA LEU A 12 -4.61 -2.08 21.52
C LEU A 12 -5.34 -1.00 20.71
N ALA A 13 -6.68 -1.12 20.73
CA ALA A 13 -7.67 -0.03 20.74
C ALA A 13 -8.08 0.66 19.42
N THR A 14 -8.55 -0.12 18.44
CA THR A 14 -9.53 0.38 17.44
C THR A 14 -10.93 -0.22 17.63
N ILE A 15 -11.43 -0.18 18.87
CA ILE A 15 -12.87 -0.32 19.15
C ILE A 15 -13.39 1.10 19.38
N GLY A 16 -14.12 1.66 18.40
CA GLY A 16 -14.89 2.89 18.58
C GLY A 16 -14.66 4.04 17.59
N MET A 17 -13.68 3.96 16.67
CA MET A 17 -13.57 4.95 15.60
C MET A 17 -14.52 4.56 14.46
N ALA A 18 -15.27 5.51 13.93
CA ALA A 18 -16.08 5.27 12.74
C ALA A 18 -15.18 4.92 11.54
N LEU A 19 -15.58 3.91 10.76
CA LEU A 19 -14.84 3.46 9.58
C LEU A 19 -14.50 4.62 8.63
N ALA A 20 -15.43 5.56 8.45
CA ALA A 20 -15.27 6.74 7.62
C ALA A 20 -14.12 7.67 8.07
N ASP A 21 -13.91 7.81 9.38
CA ASP A 21 -12.83 8.63 9.93
C ASP A 21 -11.48 7.96 9.69
N ALA A 22 -11.39 6.65 9.97
CA ALA A 22 -10.19 5.87 9.72
C ALA A 22 -9.80 5.87 8.23
N GLU A 23 -10.79 5.72 7.34
CA GLU A 23 -10.59 5.87 5.90
C GLU A 23 -10.09 7.27 5.52
N THR A 24 -10.60 8.32 6.16
CA THR A 24 -10.18 9.70 5.92
C THR A 24 -8.73 9.92 6.34
N LYS A 25 -8.30 9.36 7.47
CA LYS A 25 -6.90 9.43 7.91
C LYS A 25 -5.99 8.62 6.99
N LEU A 26 -6.41 7.41 6.59
CA LEU A 26 -5.69 6.62 5.60
C LEU A 26 -5.59 7.35 4.26
N LYS A 27 -6.66 8.04 3.83
CA LYS A 27 -6.67 8.87 2.61
C LYS A 27 -5.59 9.92 2.62
N LYS A 28 -5.50 10.68 3.71
CA LYS A 28 -4.45 11.69 3.89
C LYS A 28 -3.06 11.07 3.98
N TRP A 29 -2.90 9.99 4.74
CA TRP A 29 -1.62 9.28 4.87
C TRP A 29 -1.08 8.82 3.50
N VAL A 30 -1.91 8.14 2.70
CA VAL A 30 -1.52 7.71 1.33
C VAL A 30 -1.14 8.90 0.46
N GLN A 31 -1.81 10.04 0.62
CA GLN A 31 -1.49 11.24 -0.14
C GLN A 31 -0.11 11.80 0.22
N TYR A 32 0.26 11.83 1.51
CA TYR A 32 1.59 12.29 1.94
C TYR A 32 2.73 11.37 1.49
N TYR A 33 2.47 10.08 1.41
CA TYR A 33 3.47 9.09 0.99
C TYR A 33 3.33 8.68 -0.48
N LYS A 34 2.52 9.38 -1.27
CA LYS A 34 2.21 8.99 -2.65
C LYS A 34 3.48 8.84 -3.50
N SER A 35 4.42 9.78 -3.37
CA SER A 35 5.67 9.78 -4.14
C SER A 35 6.54 8.57 -3.79
N ILE A 36 6.86 8.39 -2.50
CA ILE A 36 7.71 7.28 -2.03
C ILE A 36 7.06 5.92 -2.29
N ILE A 37 5.73 5.79 -2.14
CA ILE A 37 5.01 4.55 -2.44
C ILE A 37 5.06 4.26 -3.94
N GLY A 38 4.90 5.27 -4.80
CA GLY A 38 5.04 5.12 -6.25
C GLY A 38 6.42 4.61 -6.66
N SER A 39 7.51 5.22 -6.16
CA SER A 39 8.88 4.72 -6.38
C SER A 39 9.06 3.30 -5.84
N THR A 40 8.51 3.01 -4.66
CA THR A 40 8.56 1.66 -4.06
C THR A 40 7.93 0.61 -4.98
N VAL A 41 6.82 0.90 -5.65
CA VAL A 41 6.19 -0.04 -6.60
C VAL A 41 7.12 -0.37 -7.74
N VAL A 42 7.83 0.63 -8.29
CA VAL A 42 8.83 0.42 -9.35
C VAL A 42 9.92 -0.55 -8.90
N HIS A 43 10.48 -0.33 -7.72
CA HIS A 43 11.56 -1.16 -7.17
C HIS A 43 11.09 -2.56 -6.77
N ALA A 44 9.94 -2.66 -6.11
CA ALA A 44 9.40 -3.92 -5.62
C ALA A 44 9.03 -4.87 -6.75
N LEU A 45 8.40 -4.35 -7.81
CA LEU A 45 8.02 -5.13 -8.98
C LEU A 45 9.15 -5.25 -10.02
N LYS A 46 10.32 -4.63 -9.76
CA LYS A 46 11.48 -4.62 -10.67
C LYS A 46 11.11 -4.16 -12.08
N LEU A 47 10.29 -3.12 -12.20
CA LEU A 47 9.68 -2.71 -13.48
C LEU A 47 10.71 -2.31 -14.55
N GLN A 48 11.92 -1.92 -14.15
CA GLN A 48 13.03 -1.66 -15.06
C GLN A 48 13.45 -2.91 -15.84
N MET A 49 13.36 -4.09 -15.21
CA MET A 49 13.76 -5.38 -15.81
C MET A 49 12.55 -6.15 -16.35
N THR A 50 11.39 -5.99 -15.71
CA THR A 50 10.17 -6.75 -16.02
C THR A 50 8.95 -5.82 -15.97
N PRO A 51 8.76 -4.94 -16.98
CA PRO A 51 7.64 -3.99 -16.98
C PRO A 51 6.28 -4.67 -16.96
N GLU A 52 6.17 -5.90 -17.47
CA GLU A 52 4.93 -6.70 -17.42
C GLU A 52 4.51 -7.12 -16.01
N ALA A 53 5.39 -7.00 -15.00
CA ALA A 53 5.03 -7.28 -13.63
C ALA A 53 3.89 -6.36 -13.12
N CYS A 54 3.72 -5.16 -13.68
CA CYS A 54 2.62 -4.26 -13.30
C CYS A 54 1.22 -4.80 -13.70
N LEU A 55 1.16 -5.80 -14.60
CA LEU A 55 -0.08 -6.44 -15.05
C LEU A 55 -0.39 -7.76 -14.33
N THR A 56 0.53 -8.24 -13.50
CA THR A 56 0.46 -9.58 -12.89
C THR A 56 0.71 -9.57 -11.39
N HIS A 57 1.36 -8.52 -10.87
CA HIS A 57 1.76 -8.41 -9.48
C HIS A 57 1.39 -7.03 -8.91
N LEU A 58 1.15 -7.00 -7.61
CA LEU A 58 0.94 -5.80 -6.82
C LEU A 58 1.86 -5.77 -5.62
N LEU A 59 2.01 -4.58 -5.05
CA LEU A 59 2.63 -4.38 -3.75
C LEU A 59 1.54 -4.35 -2.67
N SER A 60 1.59 -5.26 -1.69
CA SER A 60 0.68 -5.26 -0.54
C SER A 60 1.35 -4.67 0.69
N PHE A 61 0.63 -3.80 1.39
CA PHE A 61 1.00 -3.23 2.69
C PHE A 61 0.00 -3.68 3.74
N THR A 62 0.50 -4.19 4.85
CA THR A 62 -0.28 -4.34 6.07
C THR A 62 0.13 -3.23 7.03
N LEU A 63 -0.82 -2.37 7.38
CA LEU A 63 -0.60 -1.27 8.31
C LEU A 63 -1.29 -1.53 9.65
N ILE A 64 -0.67 -1.04 10.71
CA ILE A 64 -1.22 -1.04 12.06
C ILE A 64 -1.38 0.42 12.52
N PRO A 65 -2.59 0.85 12.91
CA PRO A 65 -2.79 2.19 13.48
C PRO A 65 -1.97 2.36 14.77
N LYS A 66 -1.33 3.52 14.94
CA LYS A 66 -0.66 3.94 16.19
C LYS A 66 -1.55 4.86 17.05
N PHE A 67 -2.83 4.95 16.73
CA PHE A 67 -3.80 5.83 17.37
C PHE A 67 -5.06 5.05 17.74
N THR A 68 -5.87 5.65 18.60
CA THR A 68 -7.14 5.08 19.07
C THR A 68 -8.30 6.03 18.77
N ALA A 69 -9.53 5.57 18.99
CA ALA A 69 -10.71 6.43 18.87
C ALA A 69 -10.68 7.62 19.86
N ALA A 70 -10.12 7.41 21.05
CA ALA A 70 -10.01 8.45 22.08
C ALA A 70 -8.90 9.48 21.75
N ASN A 71 -7.85 9.05 21.04
CA ASN A 71 -6.72 9.89 20.67
C ASN A 71 -6.49 9.85 19.15
N PRO A 72 -7.40 10.41 18.33
CA PRO A 72 -7.26 10.41 16.89
C PRO A 72 -6.17 11.39 16.43
N PRO A 73 -5.48 11.16 15.30
CA PRO A 73 -4.52 12.12 14.75
C PRO A 73 -5.27 13.34 14.21
N ILE A 74 -4.96 14.53 14.74
CA ILE A 74 -5.67 15.77 14.40
C ILE A 74 -4.87 16.58 13.39
N ARG A 75 -3.56 16.73 13.61
CA ARG A 75 -2.67 17.55 12.78
C ARG A 75 -2.00 16.70 11.71
N ASP A 76 -1.51 17.36 10.66
CA ASP A 76 -0.83 16.69 9.55
C ASP A 76 0.38 15.87 10.02
N LYS A 77 1.19 16.43 10.93
CA LYS A 77 2.34 15.72 11.53
C LYS A 77 1.92 14.43 12.26
N ASP A 78 0.76 14.44 12.93
CA ASP A 78 0.24 13.26 13.62
C ASP A 78 -0.20 12.20 12.60
N ILE A 79 -0.73 12.63 11.45
CA ILE A 79 -1.12 11.74 10.35
C ILE A 79 0.10 11.07 9.75
N TRP A 80 1.23 11.78 9.58
CA TRP A 80 2.45 11.21 8.98
C TRP A 80 2.93 9.95 9.72
N THR A 81 2.81 9.93 11.05
CA THR A 81 3.20 8.80 11.90
C THR A 81 2.02 7.95 12.38
N ALA A 82 0.81 8.18 11.86
CA ALA A 82 -0.41 7.54 12.35
C ALA A 82 -0.47 6.02 12.12
N PHE A 83 0.34 5.50 11.20
CA PHE A 83 0.37 4.08 10.86
C PHE A 83 1.80 3.55 10.93
N ARG A 84 1.95 2.36 11.50
CA ARG A 84 3.14 1.51 11.41
C ARG A 84 3.00 0.60 10.20
N VAL A 85 4.10 0.37 9.48
CA VAL A 85 4.14 -0.70 8.49
C VAL A 85 4.48 -2.02 9.17
N ASP A 86 3.53 -2.95 9.19
CA ASP A 86 3.73 -4.28 9.74
C ASP A 86 4.42 -5.19 8.70
N ASN A 87 3.78 -5.32 7.53
CA ASN A 87 4.27 -6.13 6.44
C ASN A 87 4.27 -5.37 5.10
N ILE A 88 5.24 -5.68 4.24
CA ILE A 88 5.25 -5.28 2.84
C ILE A 88 5.66 -6.51 2.03
N GLN A 89 4.87 -6.87 1.04
CA GLN A 89 5.14 -8.02 0.18
C GLN A 89 4.64 -7.80 -1.24
N VAL A 90 5.26 -8.49 -2.19
CA VAL A 90 4.77 -8.56 -3.57
C VAL A 90 3.84 -9.77 -3.67
N LEU A 91 2.64 -9.56 -4.19
CA LEU A 91 1.64 -10.61 -4.40
C LEU A 91 1.28 -10.69 -5.88
N SER A 92 0.93 -11.90 -6.35
CA SER A 92 0.35 -12.05 -7.67
C SER A 92 -1.13 -11.67 -7.67
N PHE A 93 -1.64 -11.19 -8.81
CA PHE A 93 -3.07 -10.94 -8.96
C PHE A 93 -3.88 -12.22 -8.83
N ALA A 94 -3.35 -13.35 -9.29
CA ALA A 94 -4.02 -14.65 -9.21
C ALA A 94 -4.30 -15.04 -7.75
N ASP A 95 -3.30 -14.92 -6.87
CA ASP A 95 -3.45 -15.22 -5.44
C ASP A 95 -4.44 -14.26 -4.78
N CYS A 96 -4.34 -12.96 -5.07
CA CYS A 96 -5.26 -11.97 -4.53
C CYS A 96 -6.71 -12.17 -5.02
N ILE A 97 -6.92 -12.61 -6.26
CA ILE A 97 -8.26 -12.89 -6.80
C ILE A 97 -8.81 -14.17 -6.17
N ALA A 98 -7.99 -15.19 -5.94
CA ALA A 98 -8.42 -16.42 -5.28
C ALA A 98 -8.93 -16.14 -3.87
N GLU A 99 -8.25 -15.25 -3.13
CA GLU A 99 -8.67 -14.84 -1.79
C GLU A 99 -9.83 -13.82 -1.82
N LYS A 100 -9.81 -12.89 -2.78
CA LYS A 100 -10.74 -11.74 -2.88
C LYS A 100 -11.27 -11.60 -4.31
N PRO A 101 -12.22 -12.46 -4.75
CA PRO A 101 -12.70 -12.48 -6.13
C PRO A 101 -13.24 -11.13 -6.64
N GLN A 102 -13.78 -10.30 -5.74
CA GLN A 102 -14.26 -8.95 -6.04
C GLN A 102 -13.18 -8.00 -6.58
N LEU A 103 -11.88 -8.28 -6.35
CA LEU A 103 -10.79 -7.47 -6.89
C LEU A 103 -10.54 -7.70 -8.37
N LYS A 104 -11.04 -8.81 -8.94
CA LYS A 104 -10.83 -9.15 -10.36
C LYS A 104 -11.23 -8.01 -11.30
N VAL A 105 -12.39 -7.41 -11.07
CA VAL A 105 -12.90 -6.29 -11.90
C VAL A 105 -11.93 -5.11 -11.86
N LYS A 106 -11.39 -4.76 -10.68
CA LYS A 106 -10.42 -3.67 -10.54
C LYS A 106 -9.09 -3.98 -11.24
N PHE A 107 -8.62 -5.22 -11.16
CA PHE A 107 -7.42 -5.64 -11.89
C PHE A 107 -7.62 -5.57 -13.40
N ASP A 108 -8.76 -6.05 -13.91
CA ASP A 108 -9.10 -6.00 -15.33
C ASP A 108 -9.19 -4.56 -15.84
N GLU A 109 -9.79 -3.65 -15.06
CA GLU A 109 -9.84 -2.20 -15.38
C GLU A 109 -8.43 -1.60 -15.49
N ILE A 110 -7.54 -1.88 -14.54
CA ILE A 110 -6.16 -1.35 -14.57
C ILE A 110 -5.35 -1.98 -15.71
N ALA A 111 -5.55 -3.26 -15.99
CA ALA A 111 -4.91 -3.92 -17.13
C ALA A 111 -5.36 -3.30 -18.46
N SER A 112 -6.66 -2.99 -18.60
CA SER A 112 -7.20 -2.30 -19.77
C SER A 112 -6.60 -0.90 -19.93
N ARG A 113 -6.54 -0.12 -18.85
CA ARG A 113 -5.91 1.22 -18.85
C ARG A 113 -4.43 1.17 -19.22
N THR A 114 -3.68 0.20 -18.70
CA THR A 114 -2.27 0.00 -19.04
C THR A 114 -2.09 -0.34 -20.52
N LYS A 115 -2.92 -1.26 -21.05
CA LYS A 115 -2.89 -1.61 -22.48
C LYS A 115 -3.20 -0.40 -23.38
N ASN A 116 -4.15 0.45 -22.98
CA ASN A 116 -4.48 1.65 -23.73
C ASN A 116 -3.33 2.68 -23.69
N ALA A 117 -2.73 2.91 -22.52
CA ALA A 117 -1.57 3.79 -22.40
C ALA A 117 -0.40 3.33 -23.30
N ARG A 118 -0.15 2.01 -23.37
CA ARG A 118 0.87 1.42 -24.25
C ARG A 118 0.58 1.54 -25.74
N LYS A 119 -0.70 1.61 -26.13
CA LYS A 119 -1.09 1.86 -27.52
C LYS A 119 -0.84 3.32 -27.92
N GLU A 120 -1.06 4.25 -27.00
CA GLU A 120 -0.86 5.69 -27.22
C GLU A 120 0.63 6.07 -27.16
N ASN A 121 1.38 5.45 -26.24
CA ASN A 121 2.83 5.60 -26.12
C ASN A 121 3.49 4.24 -25.89
N PHE A 122 4.29 3.78 -26.84
CA PHE A 122 4.99 2.49 -26.78
C PHE A 122 5.96 2.37 -25.58
N ASN A 123 6.47 3.51 -25.08
CA ASN A 123 7.37 3.54 -23.93
C ASN A 123 6.63 3.54 -22.58
N ALA A 124 5.29 3.67 -22.58
CA ALA A 124 4.53 3.70 -21.35
C ALA A 124 4.57 2.34 -20.65
N ILE A 125 4.99 2.30 -19.38
CA ILE A 125 4.96 1.06 -18.60
C ILE A 125 3.52 0.74 -18.17
N GLY A 126 2.76 1.75 -17.75
CA GLY A 126 1.37 1.63 -17.36
C GLY A 126 1.14 1.96 -15.89
N PHE A 127 0.35 1.12 -15.22
CA PHE A 127 -0.06 1.34 -13.84
C PHE A 127 0.38 0.18 -12.95
N GLY A 128 1.12 0.49 -11.89
CA GLY A 128 1.35 -0.43 -10.78
C GLY A 128 0.23 -0.31 -9.75
N ILE A 129 0.03 -1.36 -8.94
CA ILE A 129 -1.04 -1.39 -7.93
C ILE A 129 -0.44 -1.57 -6.55
N VAL A 130 -1.00 -0.81 -5.60
CA VAL A 130 -0.77 -1.01 -4.18
C VAL A 130 -2.07 -1.41 -3.51
N LEU A 131 -2.04 -2.51 -2.77
CA LEU A 131 -3.11 -2.92 -1.87
C LEU A 131 -2.70 -2.54 -0.45
N ILE A 132 -3.50 -1.73 0.24
CA ILE A 132 -3.22 -1.31 1.61
C ILE A 132 -4.29 -1.86 2.52
N GLU A 133 -3.88 -2.62 3.52
CA GLU A 133 -4.76 -3.36 4.40
C GLU A 133 -4.53 -2.91 5.84
N ILE A 134 -5.62 -2.67 6.56
CA ILE A 134 -5.62 -2.39 8.00
C ILE A 134 -6.55 -3.42 8.65
N PRO A 135 -6.04 -4.62 8.98
CA PRO A 135 -6.87 -5.75 9.39
C PRO A 135 -7.73 -5.45 10.62
N CYS A 136 -7.18 -4.69 11.59
CA CYS A 136 -7.86 -4.40 12.86
C CYS A 136 -9.10 -3.49 12.72
N ILE A 137 -9.34 -2.90 11.55
CA ILE A 137 -10.52 -2.09 11.23
C ILE A 137 -11.15 -2.52 9.88
N TYR A 138 -10.83 -3.73 9.40
CA TYR A 138 -11.36 -4.32 8.17
C TYR A 138 -11.30 -3.40 6.94
N THR A 139 -10.31 -2.52 6.89
CA THR A 139 -10.16 -1.54 5.81
C THR A 139 -9.18 -2.07 4.78
N THR A 140 -9.60 -2.10 3.52
CA THR A 140 -8.73 -2.45 2.38
C THR A 140 -8.84 -1.36 1.33
N ARG A 141 -7.70 -0.89 0.84
CA ARG A 141 -7.64 0.15 -0.18
C ARG A 141 -6.81 -0.28 -1.37
N PHE A 142 -7.41 -0.15 -2.54
CA PHE A 142 -6.78 -0.40 -3.83
C PHE A 142 -6.34 0.94 -4.42
N VAL A 143 -5.04 1.11 -4.65
CA VAL A 143 -4.45 2.37 -5.11
C VAL A 143 -3.62 2.13 -6.38
N PRO A 144 -4.09 2.57 -7.55
CA PRO A 144 -3.28 2.53 -8.76
C PRO A 144 -2.28 3.69 -8.79
N TYR A 145 -1.07 3.40 -9.26
CA TYR A 145 0.01 4.36 -9.45
C TYR A 145 0.42 4.37 -10.92
N GLY A 146 0.35 5.53 -11.56
CA GLY A 146 0.95 5.71 -12.89
C GLY A 146 2.46 5.60 -12.78
N ILE A 147 3.05 4.75 -13.60
CA ILE A 147 4.49 4.49 -13.60
C ILE A 147 5.15 5.44 -14.59
N PRO A 148 6.15 6.23 -14.17
CA PRO A 148 6.87 7.12 -15.07
C PRO A 148 7.66 6.31 -16.11
N GLU A 149 7.93 6.93 -17.26
CA GLU A 149 8.75 6.32 -18.33
C GLU A 149 10.22 6.21 -17.90
N ASP A 150 10.72 7.27 -17.25
CA ASP A 150 12.07 7.31 -16.70
C ASP A 150 12.11 6.65 -15.33
N LEU A 151 12.42 5.35 -15.31
CA LEU A 151 12.55 4.59 -14.08
C LEU A 151 13.88 4.83 -13.38
N GLU A 152 13.80 4.99 -12.06
CA GLU A 152 14.97 4.92 -11.19
C GLU A 152 15.65 3.54 -11.28
N ARG A 153 16.97 3.52 -11.10
CA ARG A 153 17.74 2.26 -11.02
C ARG A 153 17.25 1.42 -9.84
N TRP A 154 17.02 0.12 -10.08
CA TRP A 154 16.59 -0.80 -9.04
C TRP A 154 17.46 -0.73 -7.77
N ASP A 155 16.81 -0.51 -6.63
CA ASP A 155 17.44 -0.43 -5.33
C ASP A 155 17.07 -1.65 -4.46
N PRO A 156 17.99 -2.57 -4.14
CA PRO A 156 17.69 -3.72 -3.28
C PRO A 156 17.27 -3.35 -1.84
N GLN A 157 17.55 -2.13 -1.40
CA GLN A 157 17.23 -1.64 -0.06
C GLN A 157 15.90 -0.88 0.00
N TRP A 158 15.11 -0.88 -1.10
CA TRP A 158 13.86 -0.14 -1.21
C TRP A 158 12.92 -0.36 -0.01
N GLN A 159 12.80 -1.61 0.46
CA GLN A 159 11.87 -1.99 1.52
C GLN A 159 12.30 -1.40 2.88
N ALA A 160 13.60 -1.45 3.19
CA ALA A 160 14.14 -0.90 4.43
C ALA A 160 14.04 0.63 4.44
N LYS A 161 14.33 1.28 3.31
CA LYS A 161 14.22 2.74 3.16
C LYS A 161 12.78 3.22 3.33
N LEU A 162 11.83 2.55 2.69
CA LEU A 162 10.41 2.87 2.82
C LEU A 162 9.93 2.74 4.28
N LYS A 163 10.23 1.62 4.94
CA LYS A 163 9.89 1.43 6.36
C LYS A 163 10.49 2.54 7.21
N MET A 164 11.77 2.89 7.01
CA MET A 164 12.43 3.97 7.73
C MET A 164 11.74 5.34 7.52
N VAL A 165 11.40 5.68 6.28
CA VAL A 165 10.73 6.95 5.92
C VAL A 165 9.38 7.07 6.62
N ILE A 166 8.56 6.01 6.57
CA ILE A 166 7.25 5.98 7.22
C ILE A 166 7.37 6.04 8.74
N GLU A 167 8.28 5.25 9.33
CA GLU A 167 8.46 5.23 10.79
C GLU A 167 8.92 6.58 11.35
N ARG A 168 9.75 7.30 10.60
CA ARG A 168 10.24 8.63 10.99
C ARG A 168 9.26 9.76 10.68
N GLY A 169 8.14 9.50 10.01
CA GLY A 169 7.18 10.53 9.64
C GLY A 169 7.73 11.52 8.61
N ILE A 170 8.63 11.11 7.72
CA ILE A 170 9.22 11.99 6.71
C ILE A 170 8.27 12.05 5.52
N ALA A 171 7.43 13.09 5.47
CA ALA A 171 6.60 13.37 4.29
C ALA A 171 7.49 13.90 3.15
N ILE A 172 7.32 13.32 1.95
CA ILE A 172 8.13 13.60 0.74
C ILE A 172 7.18 13.97 -0.41
#